data_AF-A0A7K7K7I5-F1
#
_entry.id   AF-A0A7K7K7I5-F1
#
_cell.length_a   1.000
_cell.length_b   1.000
_cell.length_c   1.000
_cell.angle_alpha   90.00
_cell.angle_beta   90.00
_cell.angle_gamma   90.00
#
_symmetry.space_group_name_H-M   'P 1'
#
loop_
_entity.id
_entity.type
_entity.pdbx_description
1 polymer ?
#
loop_
_entity_poly.entity_id
_entity_poly.type
_entity_poly.pdbx_seq_one_letter_code
_entity_poly.pdbx_strand_id
1 'polypeptide(L)'
;MEQPRRITDSFPRRRRGPGRPPGRLKDRKDKNKDKDKAQLKVRECPRTPSQPPPDPALMEMLRRFDLSWEYGPCSGITRLQRWERAQELGLSPPGPIRDALLEHRDNPDVTYRWDGVGW
;
A
#
# COMPACT_ATOMS: atom_id res chain seq x y z
N MET A 1 -24.42 -32.75 30.25
CA MET A 1 -23.34 -31.74 30.27
C MET A 1 -23.41 -31.00 28.95
N GLU A 2 -24.04 -29.84 28.94
CA GLU A 2 -24.26 -29.04 27.73
C GLU A 2 -23.01 -28.19 27.50
N GLN A 3 -22.34 -28.36 26.36
CA GLN A 3 -21.12 -27.61 26.06
C GLN A 3 -21.49 -26.16 25.69
N PRO A 4 -20.78 -25.15 26.21
CA PRO A 4 -21.07 -23.75 25.89
C PRO A 4 -20.85 -23.48 24.40
N ARG A 5 -21.78 -22.75 23.79
CA ARG A 5 -21.72 -22.41 22.35
C ARG A 5 -20.46 -21.61 22.07
N ARG A 6 -19.65 -22.05 21.10
CA ARG A 6 -18.45 -21.32 20.65
C ARG A 6 -18.86 -20.09 19.86
N ILE A 7 -18.10 -19.01 19.95
CA ILE A 7 -18.31 -17.77 19.16
C ILE A 7 -18.46 -18.05 17.65
N THR A 8 -17.81 -19.09 17.14
CA THR A 8 -17.90 -19.50 15.73
C THR A 8 -19.29 -19.99 15.30
N ASP A 9 -20.13 -20.35 16.26
CA ASP A 9 -21.51 -20.82 16.02
C ASP A 9 -22.50 -19.67 15.83
N SER A 10 -22.13 -18.44 16.25
CA SER A 10 -22.97 -17.25 16.12
C SER A 10 -22.98 -16.66 14.71
N PHE A 11 -21.96 -16.96 13.89
CA PHE A 11 -21.89 -16.41 12.54
C PHE A 11 -22.71 -17.27 11.56
N PRO A 12 -23.64 -16.66 10.79
CA PRO A 12 -24.44 -17.42 9.83
C PRO A 12 -23.52 -18.05 8.78
N ARG A 13 -23.50 -19.39 8.74
CA ARG A 13 -22.86 -20.14 7.66
C ARG A 13 -23.49 -19.69 6.34
N ARG A 14 -22.75 -18.92 5.53
CA ARG A 14 -23.15 -18.59 4.15
C ARG A 14 -23.40 -19.89 3.39
N ARG A 15 -24.67 -20.21 3.15
CA ARG A 15 -25.03 -21.24 2.18
C ARG A 15 -24.55 -20.75 0.81
N ARG A 16 -23.65 -21.50 0.16
CA ARG A 16 -23.31 -21.26 -1.25
C ARG A 16 -24.58 -21.54 -2.05
N GLY A 17 -25.29 -20.47 -2.44
CA GLY A 17 -26.39 -20.56 -3.39
C GLY A 17 -25.88 -20.95 -4.78
N PRO A 18 -26.76 -21.35 -5.72
CA PRO A 18 -26.37 -21.60 -7.09
C PRO A 18 -25.71 -20.35 -7.67
N GLY A 19 -24.67 -20.57 -8.46
CA GLY A 19 -23.66 -19.58 -8.85
C GLY A 19 -24.21 -18.21 -9.28
N ARG A 20 -23.48 -17.17 -8.88
CA ARG A 20 -23.66 -15.80 -9.39
C ARG A 20 -23.59 -15.83 -10.93
N PRO A 21 -24.55 -15.23 -11.66
CA PRO A 21 -24.46 -15.15 -13.10
C PRO A 21 -23.21 -14.35 -13.52
N PRO A 22 -22.56 -14.69 -14.64
CA PRO A 22 -21.41 -13.95 -15.13
C PRO A 22 -21.85 -12.50 -15.43
N GLY A 23 -21.13 -11.55 -14.83
CA GLY A 23 -21.38 -10.13 -15.00
C GLY A 23 -21.21 -9.70 -16.45
N ARG A 24 -22.22 -9.01 -16.96
CA ARG A 24 -22.28 -8.34 -18.26
C ARG A 24 -21.05 -7.47 -18.48
N LEU A 25 -20.15 -7.89 -19.37
CA LEU A 25 -19.04 -7.09 -19.87
C LEU A 25 -19.62 -5.96 -20.73
N LYS A 26 -19.34 -4.71 -20.36
CA LYS A 26 -19.79 -3.52 -21.10
C LYS A 26 -18.69 -3.18 -22.08
N ASP A 27 -18.94 -3.38 -23.38
CA ASP A 27 -18.07 -2.96 -24.47
C ASP A 27 -17.70 -1.47 -24.30
N ARG A 28 -16.42 -1.20 -24.05
CA ARG A 28 -15.83 0.13 -24.23
C ARG A 28 -14.66 0.03 -25.19
N LYS A 29 -14.88 0.72 -26.30
CA LYS A 29 -14.09 0.81 -27.50
C LYS A 29 -12.69 1.41 -27.26
N ASP A 30 -11.77 0.78 -27.96
CA ASP A 30 -10.37 1.07 -28.25
C ASP A 30 -9.94 2.56 -28.23
N LYS A 31 -8.90 2.85 -27.44
CA LYS A 31 -7.89 3.87 -27.77
C LYS A 31 -6.50 3.38 -27.37
N ASN A 32 -5.79 2.90 -28.39
CA ASN A 32 -4.34 2.81 -28.52
C ASN A 32 -3.58 3.91 -27.74
N LYS A 33 -2.71 3.51 -26.81
CA LYS A 33 -1.54 4.30 -26.41
C LYS A 33 -0.40 3.37 -25.97
N ASP A 34 0.51 3.18 -26.92
CA ASP A 34 1.93 2.84 -26.84
C ASP A 34 2.44 1.88 -25.73
N LYS A 35 2.97 0.75 -26.19
CA LYS A 35 3.63 -0.28 -25.39
C LYS A 35 5.08 0.12 -25.13
N ASP A 36 5.35 0.77 -24.01
CA ASP A 36 6.70 0.76 -23.45
C ASP A 36 6.97 -0.58 -22.77
N LYS A 37 7.80 -1.36 -23.45
CA LYS A 37 8.25 -2.71 -23.10
C LYS A 37 9.17 -2.65 -21.88
N ALA A 38 8.61 -2.53 -20.68
CA ALA A 38 9.38 -2.68 -19.44
C ALA A 38 9.66 -4.16 -19.17
N GLN A 39 10.81 -4.61 -19.67
CA GLN A 39 11.39 -5.92 -19.40
C GLN A 39 11.57 -6.07 -17.89
N LEU A 40 10.88 -7.06 -17.31
CA LEU A 40 11.12 -7.57 -15.97
C LEU A 40 12.51 -8.24 -15.96
N LYS A 41 13.54 -7.41 -15.91
CA LYS A 41 14.89 -7.82 -15.54
C LYS A 41 14.85 -7.87 -14.01
N VAL A 42 14.91 -9.07 -13.44
CA VAL A 42 15.40 -9.25 -12.07
C VAL A 42 16.76 -8.57 -12.05
N ARG A 43 16.77 -7.32 -11.61
CA ARG A 43 17.96 -6.55 -11.36
C ARG A 43 18.32 -6.93 -9.94
N GLU A 44 19.30 -7.83 -9.79
CA GLU A 44 20.17 -7.71 -8.62
C GLU A 44 20.60 -6.25 -8.58
N CYS A 45 20.02 -5.47 -7.67
CA CYS A 45 20.45 -4.12 -7.44
C CYS A 45 21.88 -4.23 -6.93
N PRO A 46 22.89 -3.74 -7.66
CA PRO A 46 24.14 -3.41 -7.00
C PRO A 46 23.72 -2.41 -5.94
N ARG A 47 23.90 -2.72 -4.65
CA ARG A 47 23.72 -1.73 -3.59
C ARG A 47 24.63 -0.57 -3.95
N THR A 48 24.09 0.46 -4.58
CA THR A 48 24.84 1.61 -5.05
C THR A 48 25.41 2.28 -3.81
N PRO A 49 26.74 2.31 -3.62
CA PRO A 49 27.30 3.20 -2.63
C PRO A 49 27.07 4.63 -3.13
N SER A 50 26.69 5.55 -2.23
CA SER A 50 26.60 7.01 -2.45
C SER A 50 25.22 7.61 -2.77
N GLN A 51 24.23 7.34 -1.92
CA GLN A 51 23.35 8.42 -1.47
C GLN A 51 23.65 8.60 0.02
N PRO A 52 23.87 9.84 0.51
CA PRO A 52 23.95 10.05 1.95
C PRO A 52 22.67 9.48 2.57
N PRO A 53 22.77 8.79 3.73
CA PRO A 53 21.59 8.28 4.40
C PRO A 53 20.61 9.45 4.60
N PRO A 54 19.30 9.23 4.39
CA PRO A 54 18.32 10.27 4.60
C PRO A 54 18.44 10.81 6.03
N ASP A 55 18.14 12.10 6.20
CA ASP A 55 18.24 12.77 7.50
C ASP A 55 17.52 11.94 8.58
N PRO A 56 18.19 11.60 9.70
CA PRO A 56 17.57 10.86 10.80
C PRO A 56 16.27 11.51 11.29
N ALA A 57 16.16 12.85 11.27
CA ALA A 57 14.95 13.56 11.66
C ALA A 57 13.78 13.31 10.69
N LEU A 58 14.07 13.31 9.38
CA LEU A 58 13.09 12.95 8.35
C LEU A 58 12.62 11.50 8.55
N MET A 59 13.54 10.57 8.75
CA MET A 59 13.21 9.15 8.93
C MET A 59 12.38 8.92 10.20
N GLU A 60 12.62 9.68 11.26
CA GLU A 60 11.80 9.63 12.48
C GLU A 60 10.38 10.18 12.23
N MET A 61 10.24 11.27 11.48
CA MET A 61 8.94 11.81 11.08
C MET A 61 8.13 10.81 10.26
N LEU A 62 8.76 10.18 9.26
CA LEU A 62 8.14 9.14 8.43
C LEU A 62 7.76 7.92 9.26
N ARG A 63 8.58 7.51 10.23
CA ARG A 63 8.25 6.42 11.16
C ARG A 63 7.03 6.72 12.03
N ARG A 64 6.90 7.94 12.53
CA ARG A 64 5.72 8.36 13.32
C ARG A 64 4.44 8.30 12.47
N PHE A 65 4.52 8.79 11.24
CA PHE A 65 3.43 8.66 10.27
C PHE A 65 3.11 7.20 9.94
N ASP A 66 4.13 6.35 9.82
CA ASP A 66 3.94 4.93 9.59
C ASP A 66 3.18 4.25 10.74
N LEU A 67 3.35 4.73 11.98
CA LEU A 67 2.72 4.19 13.19
C LEU A 67 1.36 4.80 13.52
N SER A 68 1.01 5.97 12.99
CA SER A 68 -0.28 6.60 13.25
C SER A 68 -1.40 5.81 12.56
N TRP A 69 -2.30 5.21 13.35
CA TRP A 69 -3.42 4.40 12.84
C TRP A 69 -4.54 5.23 12.20
N GLU A 70 -4.59 6.53 12.50
CA GLU A 70 -5.61 7.46 12.00
C GLU A 70 -5.64 7.54 10.47
N TYR A 71 -4.48 7.47 9.81
CA TYR A 71 -4.34 7.55 8.34
C TYR A 71 -4.57 6.21 7.62
N GLY A 72 -5.10 5.19 8.32
CA GLY A 72 -5.38 3.88 7.76
C GLY A 72 -4.15 2.96 7.64
N PRO A 73 -4.29 1.74 7.09
CA PRO A 73 -3.21 0.75 7.06
C PRO A 73 -2.04 1.15 6.14
N CYS A 74 -0.80 0.85 6.56
CA CYS A 74 0.42 1.09 5.76
C CYS A 74 0.88 -0.09 4.91
N SER A 75 0.25 -1.26 5.08
CA SER A 75 0.74 -2.50 4.47
C SER A 75 0.50 -2.54 2.96
N GLY A 76 1.56 -2.85 2.19
CA GLY A 76 1.45 -3.12 0.76
C GLY A 76 1.22 -1.89 -0.13
N ILE A 77 1.45 -0.68 0.40
CA ILE A 77 1.35 0.58 -0.35
C ILE A 77 2.57 1.46 -0.05
N THR A 78 2.89 2.39 -0.94
CA THR A 78 3.95 3.38 -0.67
C THR A 78 3.49 4.38 0.39
N ARG A 79 4.45 5.04 1.06
CA ARG A 79 4.13 6.12 2.02
C ARG A 79 3.34 7.25 1.35
N LEU A 80 3.63 7.55 0.07
CA LEU A 80 2.92 8.57 -0.70
C LEU A 80 1.47 8.16 -0.98
N GLN A 81 1.24 6.92 -1.40
CA GLN A 81 -0.11 6.40 -1.60
C GLN A 81 -0.95 6.42 -0.32
N ARG A 82 -0.33 6.10 0.82
CA ARG A 82 -0.99 6.19 2.12
C ARG A 82 -1.39 7.63 2.45
N TRP A 83 -0.48 8.58 2.19
CA TRP A 83 -0.73 10.01 2.39
C TRP A 83 -1.90 10.51 1.51
N GLU A 84 -1.90 10.17 0.23
CA GLU A 84 -2.97 10.56 -0.71
C GLU A 84 -4.33 10.03 -0.24
N ARG A 85 -4.40 8.76 0.16
CA ARG A 85 -5.61 8.15 0.68
C ARG A 85 -6.13 8.85 1.94
N ALA A 86 -5.23 9.17 2.87
CA ALA A 86 -5.60 9.89 4.09
C ALA A 86 -6.18 11.27 3.77
N GLN A 87 -5.62 11.96 2.78
CA GLN A 87 -6.16 13.21 2.29
C GLN A 87 -7.53 13.03 1.61
N GLU A 88 -7.70 12.02 0.76
CA GLU A 88 -9.01 11.71 0.15
C GLU A 88 -10.09 11.40 1.19
N LEU A 89 -9.70 10.84 2.34
CA LEU A 89 -10.58 10.59 3.49
C LEU A 89 -10.84 11.83 4.36
N GLY A 90 -10.21 12.97 4.05
CA GLY A 90 -10.36 14.21 4.81
C GLY A 90 -9.65 14.19 6.17
N LEU A 91 -8.66 13.32 6.36
CA LEU A 91 -7.92 13.16 7.62
C LEU A 91 -6.78 14.17 7.79
N SER A 92 -6.60 15.09 6.84
CA SER A 92 -5.60 16.16 6.87
C SER A 92 -4.18 15.67 7.25
N PRO A 93 -3.59 14.71 6.50
CA PRO A 93 -2.25 14.22 6.80
C PRO A 93 -1.19 15.34 6.71
N PRO A 94 -0.07 15.25 7.44
CA PRO A 94 0.91 16.34 7.51
C PRO A 94 1.55 16.66 6.15
N GLY A 95 1.53 17.93 5.74
CA GLY A 95 2.15 18.40 4.49
C GLY A 95 3.64 18.09 4.33
N PRO A 96 4.50 18.30 5.35
CA PRO A 96 5.94 18.05 5.25
C PRO A 96 6.29 16.61 4.85
N ILE A 97 5.43 15.64 5.19
CA ILE A 97 5.59 14.25 4.80
C ILE A 97 5.44 14.10 3.29
N ARG A 98 4.44 14.74 2.70
CA ARG A 98 4.25 14.73 1.25
C ARG A 98 5.45 15.34 0.54
N ASP A 99 5.91 16.49 1.01
CA ASP A 99 7.02 17.21 0.39
C ASP A 99 8.29 16.36 0.41
N ALA A 100 8.61 15.76 1.56
CA ALA A 100 9.76 14.85 1.66
C ALA A 100 9.62 13.59 0.79
N LEU A 101 8.40 13.06 0.64
CA LEU A 101 8.15 11.92 -0.25
C LEU A 101 8.25 12.28 -1.73
N LEU A 102 7.96 13.53 -2.09
CA LEU A 102 8.14 14.04 -3.45
C LEU A 102 9.61 14.34 -3.76
N GLU A 103 10.35 14.84 -2.78
CA GLU A 103 11.79 15.11 -2.90
C GLU A 103 12.61 13.82 -3.04
N HIS A 104 12.24 12.77 -2.31
CA HIS A 104 12.98 11.51 -2.27
C HIS A 104 12.30 10.36 -3.03
N ARG A 105 11.71 10.64 -4.21
CA ARG A 105 11.02 9.62 -5.03
C ARG A 105 11.92 8.46 -5.47
N ASP A 106 13.22 8.70 -5.62
CA ASP A 106 14.19 7.70 -6.05
C ASP A 106 14.78 6.89 -4.89
N ASN A 107 14.50 7.29 -3.63
CA ASN A 107 15.05 6.63 -2.46
C ASN A 107 14.07 5.56 -1.93
N PRO A 108 14.39 4.26 -2.02
CA PRO A 108 13.51 3.19 -1.52
C PRO A 108 13.28 3.26 0.00
N ASP A 109 14.26 3.77 0.77
CA ASP A 109 14.16 3.86 2.23
C ASP A 109 13.14 4.92 2.69
N VAL A 110 12.93 5.94 1.85
CA VAL A 110 11.97 7.02 2.10
C VAL A 110 10.60 6.69 1.49
N THR A 111 10.55 6.10 0.29
CA THR A 111 9.30 5.80 -0.41
C THR A 111 8.54 4.61 0.15
N TYR A 112 9.26 3.58 0.59
CA TYR A 112 8.71 2.38 1.18
C TYR A 112 9.01 2.33 2.67
N ARG A 113 8.06 1.77 3.42
CA ARG A 113 8.41 1.20 4.71
C ARG A 113 9.18 -0.09 4.40
N TRP A 114 10.46 -0.14 4.75
CA TRP A 114 11.24 -1.38 4.69
C TRP A 114 10.64 -2.36 5.69
N ASP A 115 9.57 -3.05 5.30
CA ASP A 115 8.93 -4.04 6.16
C ASP A 115 9.73 -5.35 6.21
N GLY A 116 10.85 -5.47 5.49
CA GLY A 116 11.74 -6.63 5.58
C GLY A 116 11.08 -7.97 5.24
N VAL A 117 9.86 -7.95 4.69
CA VAL A 117 9.09 -9.15 4.37
C VAL A 117 9.31 -9.54 2.92
N GLY A 118 10.40 -10.28 2.70
CA GLY A 118 10.44 -11.24 1.60
C GLY A 118 9.52 -12.40 1.96
N TRP A 119 8.38 -12.51 1.27
CA TRP A 119 7.60 -13.74 1.15
C TRP A 119 7.81 -14.31 -0.24
#